data_AF-A0A9E4LRK4-F1
#
_entry.id   AF-A0A9E4LRK4-F1
#
_cell.length_a   1.000
_cell.length_b   1.000
_cell.length_c   1.000
_cell.angle_alpha   90.00
_cell.angle_beta   90.00
_cell.angle_gamma   90.00
#
_symmetry.space_group_name_H-M   'P 1'
#
loop_
_entity.id
_entity.type
_entity.pdbx_description
1 polymer ?
#
loop_
_entity_poly.entity_id
_entity_poly.type
_entity_poly.pdbx_seq_one_letter_code
_entity_poly.pdbx_strand_id
1 'polypeptide(L)'
;MAIGGKIVNDTERRILVQPERRDLSMVFQSYAVWPHMSVAANVAFPLRYRKVPRSERRGRVTEALRAVRMEEYVDRYPHQLSGGQQQRVAVARSIVGHPALLLLDEPLSNLDARLREDMRVELKRLHLELGLTMLYVTHDQSEALAMSDRILVMDHGLVLQEGTPEEVYRSPASLTVARFLGVKNIVAGRVSGDSMVEALGGLLPATLAEPMAPGTDVAVAIRPDGFTSTEEGSSRPSVAGEIRLAQFLGGAYEHEIDAGGTMVIAQSPQRLGGRGDTVELSIDPEAVIAFPAGEPAS
;
A
#
# COMPACT_ATOMS: atom_id res chain seq x y z
N MET A 1 -19.67 -16.54 -8.17
CA MET A 1 -18.71 -16.28 -7.07
C MET A 1 -18.80 -17.38 -6.02
N ALA A 2 -17.65 -17.92 -5.62
CA ALA A 2 -17.55 -18.90 -4.55
C ALA A 2 -16.56 -18.43 -3.47
N ILE A 3 -16.81 -18.81 -2.21
CA ILE A 3 -15.94 -18.56 -1.05
C ILE A 3 -15.73 -19.90 -0.36
N GLY A 4 -14.47 -20.28 -0.10
CA GLY A 4 -14.15 -21.56 0.55
C GLY A 4 -14.78 -22.78 -0.16
N GLY A 5 -14.82 -22.76 -1.50
CA GLY A 5 -15.44 -23.80 -2.33
C GLY A 5 -16.99 -23.79 -2.39
N LYS A 6 -17.67 -22.87 -1.70
CA LYS A 6 -19.13 -22.76 -1.69
C LYS A 6 -19.60 -21.61 -2.57
N ILE A 7 -20.52 -21.86 -3.50
CA ILE A 7 -21.15 -20.81 -4.30
C ILE A 7 -22.00 -19.93 -3.39
N VAL A 8 -21.70 -18.63 -3.37
CA VAL A 8 -22.40 -17.64 -2.53
C VAL A 8 -23.17 -16.60 -3.35
N ASN A 9 -22.82 -16.43 -4.63
CA ASN A 9 -23.53 -15.60 -5.58
C ASN A 9 -23.44 -16.21 -6.99
N ASP A 10 -24.58 -16.49 -7.60
CA ASP A 10 -24.71 -17.01 -8.97
C ASP A 10 -26.06 -16.55 -9.54
N THR A 11 -26.02 -15.63 -10.50
CA THR A 11 -27.22 -15.02 -11.09
C THR A 11 -28.05 -16.01 -11.90
N GLU A 12 -27.39 -16.86 -12.68
CA GLU A 12 -28.07 -17.86 -13.52
C GLU A 12 -28.78 -18.91 -12.67
N ARG A 13 -28.11 -19.36 -11.60
CA ARG A 13 -28.66 -20.33 -10.65
C ARG A 13 -29.55 -19.68 -9.58
N ARG A 14 -29.73 -18.36 -9.61
CA ARG A 14 -30.49 -17.56 -8.62
C ARG A 14 -30.05 -17.80 -7.18
N ILE A 15 -28.74 -17.97 -6.96
CA ILE A 15 -28.15 -18.15 -5.64
C ILE A 15 -27.67 -16.80 -5.15
N LEU A 16 -28.21 -16.34 -4.01
CA LEU A 16 -27.67 -15.21 -3.26
C LEU A 16 -27.67 -15.54 -1.77
N VAL A 17 -26.50 -15.93 -1.25
CA VAL A 17 -26.32 -16.25 0.17
C VAL A 17 -26.19 -14.95 0.96
N GLN A 18 -26.93 -14.81 2.06
CA GLN A 18 -26.84 -13.64 2.95
C GLN A 18 -25.44 -13.53 3.59
N PRO A 19 -24.90 -12.32 3.84
CA PRO A 19 -23.54 -12.12 4.34
C PRO A 19 -23.16 -13.00 5.55
N GLU A 20 -24.05 -13.12 6.53
CA GLU A 20 -23.86 -13.91 7.75
C GLU A 20 -23.72 -15.42 7.50
N ARG A 21 -24.06 -15.89 6.30
CA ARG A 21 -23.95 -17.29 5.86
C ARG A 21 -22.78 -17.54 4.90
N ARG A 22 -21.96 -16.53 4.60
CA ARG A 22 -20.84 -16.62 3.63
C ARG A 22 -19.52 -17.11 4.22
N ASP A 23 -19.51 -17.46 5.51
CA ASP A 23 -18.31 -17.87 6.25
C ASP A 23 -17.13 -16.89 6.12
N LEU A 24 -17.47 -15.59 6.11
CA LEU A 24 -16.54 -14.48 6.14
C LEU A 24 -16.53 -13.81 7.51
N SER A 25 -15.46 -13.10 7.80
CA SER A 25 -15.36 -12.16 8.91
C SER A 25 -14.92 -10.81 8.41
N MET A 26 -15.33 -9.74 9.12
CA MET A 26 -15.00 -8.36 8.75
C MET A 26 -14.44 -7.60 9.96
N VAL A 27 -13.42 -6.79 9.71
CA VAL A 27 -12.88 -5.78 10.62
C VAL A 27 -13.11 -4.42 9.97
N PHE A 28 -13.85 -3.56 10.68
CA PHE A 28 -14.20 -2.22 10.22
C PHE A 28 -13.16 -1.19 10.67
N GLN A 29 -13.10 -0.07 9.96
CA GLN A 29 -12.27 1.10 10.28
C GLN A 29 -12.43 1.57 11.74
N SER A 30 -13.66 1.60 12.27
CA SER A 30 -13.96 2.02 13.66
C SER A 30 -13.76 0.92 14.72
N TYR A 31 -13.14 -0.21 14.37
CA TYR A 31 -13.01 -1.46 15.14
C TYR A 31 -14.33 -2.17 15.44
N ALA A 32 -15.43 -1.42 15.54
CA ALA A 32 -16.79 -1.88 15.84
C ALA A 32 -16.86 -2.82 17.04
N VAL A 33 -16.02 -2.62 18.08
CA VAL A 33 -16.07 -3.40 19.32
C VAL A 33 -17.26 -2.95 20.17
N TRP A 34 -17.99 -3.89 20.78
CA TRP A 34 -19.15 -3.55 21.60
C TRP A 34 -18.70 -2.99 22.95
N PRO A 35 -19.00 -1.71 23.25
CA PRO A 35 -18.44 -1.01 24.42
C PRO A 35 -18.95 -1.56 25.77
N HIS A 36 -20.10 -2.21 25.75
CA HIS A 36 -20.77 -2.79 26.93
C HIS A 36 -20.44 -4.28 27.15
N MET A 37 -19.58 -4.86 26.32
CA MET A 37 -19.12 -6.25 26.45
C MET A 37 -17.66 -6.26 26.87
N SER A 38 -17.25 -7.23 27.72
CA SER A 38 -15.83 -7.45 27.98
C SER A 38 -15.08 -7.91 26.72
N VAL A 39 -13.75 -7.89 26.74
CA VAL A 39 -12.91 -8.44 25.67
C VAL A 39 -13.29 -9.89 25.36
N ALA A 40 -13.40 -10.74 26.38
CA ALA A 40 -13.80 -12.13 26.21
C ALA A 40 -15.19 -12.25 25.55
N ALA A 41 -16.13 -11.40 25.95
CA ALA A 41 -17.49 -11.42 25.41
C ALA A 41 -17.54 -10.92 23.96
N ASN A 42 -16.76 -9.89 23.62
CA ASN A 42 -16.59 -9.41 22.25
C ASN A 42 -16.06 -10.52 21.34
N VAL A 43 -14.96 -11.19 21.74
CA VAL A 43 -14.35 -12.27 20.95
C VAL A 43 -15.26 -13.50 20.89
N ALA A 44 -16.00 -13.83 21.96
CA ALA A 44 -16.92 -14.96 21.94
C ALA A 44 -18.19 -14.74 21.10
N PHE A 45 -18.53 -13.49 20.74
CA PHE A 45 -19.81 -13.15 20.13
C PHE A 45 -20.11 -13.93 18.84
N PRO A 46 -19.20 -14.04 17.86
CA PRO A 46 -19.45 -14.81 16.64
C PRO A 46 -19.72 -16.31 16.92
N LEU A 47 -19.03 -16.89 17.91
CA LEU A 47 -19.25 -18.29 18.31
C LEU A 47 -20.63 -18.51 18.93
N ARG A 48 -21.14 -17.53 19.68
CA ARG A 48 -22.49 -17.56 20.24
C ARG A 48 -23.54 -17.54 19.14
N TYR A 49 -23.35 -16.68 18.15
CA TYR A 49 -24.23 -16.55 17.00
C TYR A 49 -24.25 -17.83 16.15
N ARG A 50 -23.07 -18.43 15.91
CA ARG A 50 -22.91 -19.73 15.24
C ARG A 50 -23.32 -20.95 16.10
N LYS A 51 -23.86 -20.73 17.30
CA LYS A 51 -24.32 -21.77 18.24
C LYS A 51 -23.26 -22.83 18.61
N VAL A 52 -21.97 -22.48 18.58
CA VAL A 52 -20.87 -23.36 18.99
C VAL A 52 -21.06 -23.79 20.45
N PRO A 53 -20.83 -25.06 20.85
CA PRO A 53 -21.01 -25.50 22.23
C PRO A 53 -20.20 -24.69 23.25
N ARG A 54 -20.76 -24.47 24.45
CA ARG A 54 -20.10 -23.67 25.50
C ARG A 54 -18.75 -24.24 25.93
N SER A 55 -18.61 -25.56 25.91
CA SER A 55 -17.37 -26.30 26.19
C SER A 55 -16.23 -25.91 25.26
N GLU A 56 -16.52 -25.67 23.97
CA GLU A 56 -15.51 -25.31 22.96
C GLU A 56 -15.21 -23.81 22.94
N ARG A 57 -16.18 -22.95 23.28
CA ARG A 57 -16.03 -21.48 23.15
C ARG A 57 -14.83 -20.95 23.92
N ARG A 58 -14.62 -21.42 25.16
CA ARG A 58 -13.55 -20.91 26.02
C ARG A 58 -12.17 -21.16 25.41
N GLY A 59 -11.93 -22.37 24.90
CA GLY A 59 -10.67 -22.72 24.25
C GLY A 59 -10.37 -21.83 23.04
N ARG A 60 -11.35 -21.69 22.14
CA ARG A 60 -11.20 -20.85 20.93
C ARG A 60 -11.00 -19.37 21.24
N VAL A 61 -11.70 -18.84 22.25
CA VAL A 61 -11.51 -17.44 22.69
C VAL A 61 -10.11 -17.24 23.25
N THR A 62 -9.62 -18.17 24.08
CA THR A 62 -8.24 -18.11 24.62
C THR A 62 -7.20 -18.17 23.51
N GLU A 63 -7.37 -19.06 22.53
CA GLU A 63 -6.49 -19.18 21.38
C GLU A 63 -6.47 -17.89 20.53
N ALA A 64 -7.65 -17.36 20.20
CA ALA A 64 -7.76 -16.12 19.42
C ALA A 64 -7.15 -14.92 20.14
N LEU A 65 -7.33 -14.82 21.47
CA LEU A 65 -6.72 -13.75 22.27
C LEU A 65 -5.20 -13.91 22.34
N ARG A 66 -4.69 -15.14 22.42
CA ARG A 66 -3.24 -15.41 22.35
C ARG A 66 -2.63 -15.00 21.03
N ALA A 67 -3.30 -15.30 19.91
CA ALA A 67 -2.80 -14.94 18.58
C ALA A 67 -2.56 -13.42 18.45
N VAL A 68 -3.37 -12.60 19.12
CA VAL A 68 -3.25 -11.13 19.11
C VAL A 68 -2.60 -10.54 20.37
N ARG A 69 -2.08 -11.37 21.28
CA ARG A 69 -1.43 -10.97 22.55
C ARG A 69 -2.34 -10.15 23.50
N MET A 70 -3.56 -10.63 23.71
CA MET A 70 -4.59 -9.98 24.54
C MET A 70 -5.08 -10.83 25.73
N GLU A 71 -4.34 -11.87 26.13
CA GLU A 71 -4.75 -12.79 27.20
C GLU A 71 -4.93 -12.12 28.56
N GLU A 72 -4.15 -11.08 28.86
CA GLU A 72 -4.21 -10.36 30.14
C GLU A 72 -5.41 -9.39 30.23
N TYR A 73 -6.08 -9.14 29.11
CA TYR A 73 -7.15 -8.14 28.99
C TYR A 73 -8.55 -8.76 28.92
N VAL A 74 -8.69 -10.07 29.12
CA VAL A 74 -9.92 -10.87 28.97
C VAL A 74 -11.14 -10.22 29.64
N ASP A 75 -10.97 -9.68 30.85
CA ASP A 75 -12.06 -9.10 31.65
C ASP A 75 -12.22 -7.58 31.48
N ARG A 76 -11.34 -6.94 30.70
CA ARG A 76 -11.42 -5.50 30.42
C ARG A 76 -12.57 -5.19 29.48
N TYR A 77 -13.02 -3.93 29.51
CA TYR A 77 -13.98 -3.36 28.59
C TYR A 77 -13.28 -2.41 27.61
N PRO A 78 -13.83 -2.17 26.40
CA PRO A 78 -13.18 -1.34 25.38
C PRO A 78 -12.72 0.05 25.85
N HIS A 79 -13.48 0.72 26.73
CA HIS A 79 -13.10 2.02 27.28
C HIS A 79 -11.85 1.99 28.18
N GLN A 80 -11.37 0.80 28.57
CA GLN A 80 -10.16 0.59 29.36
C GLN A 80 -8.95 0.22 28.48
N LEU A 81 -9.11 0.22 27.15
CA LEU A 81 -8.11 -0.21 26.17
C LEU A 81 -7.66 0.96 25.29
N SER A 82 -6.39 0.94 24.88
CA SER A 82 -5.88 1.82 23.82
C SER A 82 -6.50 1.48 22.46
N GLY A 83 -6.38 2.37 21.47
CA GLY A 83 -6.90 2.14 20.12
C GLY A 83 -6.36 0.85 19.47
N GLY A 84 -5.06 0.62 19.57
CA GLY A 84 -4.43 -0.61 19.05
C GLY A 84 -4.85 -1.87 19.79
N GLN A 85 -5.11 -1.78 21.10
CA GLN A 85 -5.68 -2.89 21.86
C GLN A 85 -7.13 -3.18 21.43
N GLN A 86 -7.95 -2.15 21.21
CA GLN A 86 -9.30 -2.33 20.66
C GLN A 86 -9.27 -2.97 19.27
N GLN A 87 -8.33 -2.57 18.42
CA GLN A 87 -8.14 -3.19 17.12
C GLN A 87 -7.74 -4.67 17.25
N ARG A 88 -6.80 -5.01 18.15
CA ARG A 88 -6.43 -6.42 18.44
C ARG A 88 -7.66 -7.23 18.87
N VAL A 89 -8.56 -6.65 19.66
CA VAL A 89 -9.84 -7.30 20.03
C VAL A 89 -10.75 -7.50 18.82
N ALA A 90 -10.84 -6.51 17.92
CA ALA A 90 -11.62 -6.63 16.68
C ALA A 90 -11.08 -7.74 15.77
N VAL A 91 -9.75 -7.85 15.66
CA VAL A 91 -9.07 -8.92 14.90
C VAL A 91 -9.26 -10.28 15.58
N ALA A 92 -9.09 -10.39 16.90
CA ALA A 92 -9.37 -11.65 17.62
C ALA A 92 -10.80 -12.13 17.40
N ARG A 93 -11.77 -11.20 17.46
CA ARG A 93 -13.17 -11.49 17.18
C ARG A 93 -13.37 -11.98 15.74
N SER A 94 -12.65 -11.44 14.77
CA SER A 94 -12.82 -11.84 13.36
C SER A 94 -12.23 -13.23 13.08
N ILE A 95 -11.13 -13.61 13.73
CA ILE A 95 -10.45 -14.91 13.50
C ILE A 95 -10.97 -16.07 14.35
N VAL A 96 -11.64 -15.81 15.48
CA VAL A 96 -12.10 -16.84 16.44
C VAL A 96 -12.94 -17.96 15.81
N GLY A 97 -13.63 -17.66 14.71
CA GLY A 97 -14.50 -18.59 13.99
C GLY A 97 -13.79 -19.41 12.92
N HIS A 98 -12.49 -19.22 12.70
CA HIS A 98 -11.71 -19.71 11.56
C HIS A 98 -12.44 -19.46 10.23
N PRO A 99 -12.68 -18.19 9.87
CA PRO A 99 -13.39 -17.85 8.63
C PRO A 99 -12.57 -18.28 7.41
N ALA A 100 -13.24 -18.55 6.29
CA ALA A 100 -12.57 -18.82 5.02
C ALA A 100 -11.95 -17.55 4.40
N LEU A 101 -12.49 -16.38 4.75
CA LEU A 101 -12.05 -15.07 4.24
C LEU A 101 -12.17 -14.00 5.33
N LEU A 102 -11.09 -13.24 5.54
CA LEU A 102 -11.08 -12.08 6.42
C LEU A 102 -11.03 -10.80 5.58
N LEU A 103 -12.02 -9.92 5.78
CA LEU A 103 -12.12 -8.61 5.16
C LEU A 103 -11.65 -7.54 6.14
N LEU A 104 -10.74 -6.67 5.70
CA LEU A 104 -10.14 -5.60 6.48
C LEU A 104 -10.39 -4.29 5.75
N ASP A 105 -11.27 -3.45 6.29
CA ASP A 105 -11.67 -2.17 5.68
C ASP A 105 -11.02 -1.01 6.43
N GLU A 106 -9.92 -0.48 5.85
CA GLU A 106 -9.06 0.54 6.43
C GLU A 106 -8.76 0.34 7.93
N PRO A 107 -8.33 -0.85 8.35
CA PRO A 107 -8.33 -1.20 9.77
C PRO A 107 -7.33 -0.39 10.60
N LEU A 108 -6.37 0.31 9.96
CA LEU A 108 -5.29 1.06 10.59
C LEU A 108 -5.42 2.58 10.51
N SER A 109 -6.43 3.12 9.81
CA SER A 109 -6.53 4.57 9.54
C SER A 109 -6.71 5.42 10.81
N ASN A 110 -7.35 4.85 11.83
CA ASN A 110 -7.66 5.53 13.09
C ASN A 110 -6.53 5.46 14.14
N LEU A 111 -5.37 4.95 13.77
CA LEU A 111 -4.19 4.86 14.65
C LEU A 111 -3.18 5.97 14.37
N ASP A 112 -2.44 6.37 15.39
CA ASP A 112 -1.25 7.20 15.21
C ASP A 112 -0.15 6.45 14.43
N ALA A 113 0.81 7.17 13.88
CA ALA A 113 1.81 6.61 12.97
C ALA A 113 2.64 5.46 13.59
N ARG A 114 3.01 5.57 14.87
CA ARG A 114 3.81 4.53 15.54
C ARG A 114 2.98 3.27 15.74
N LEU A 115 1.77 3.43 16.26
CA LEU A 115 0.88 2.30 16.52
C LEU A 115 0.41 1.64 15.22
N ARG A 116 0.21 2.42 14.16
CA ARG A 116 -0.07 1.94 12.80
C ARG A 116 1.03 1.01 12.32
N GLU A 117 2.29 1.41 12.45
CA GLU A 117 3.44 0.60 12.05
C GLU A 117 3.52 -0.72 12.82
N ASP A 118 3.42 -0.65 14.15
CA ASP A 118 3.45 -1.83 15.01
C ASP A 118 2.31 -2.82 14.68
N MET A 119 1.11 -2.28 14.42
CA MET A 119 -0.06 -3.09 14.07
C MET A 119 0.01 -3.67 12.66
N ARG A 120 0.61 -2.95 11.70
CA ARG A 120 0.88 -3.42 10.34
C ARG A 120 1.74 -4.68 10.37
N VAL A 121 2.88 -4.63 11.07
CA VAL A 121 3.78 -5.78 11.23
C VAL A 121 3.06 -6.96 11.89
N GLU A 122 2.28 -6.70 12.94
CA GLU A 122 1.55 -7.76 13.64
C GLU A 122 0.47 -8.41 12.75
N LEU A 123 -0.25 -7.64 11.95
CA LEU A 123 -1.23 -8.18 11.01
C LEU A 123 -0.57 -9.06 9.94
N LYS A 124 0.61 -8.69 9.42
CA LYS A 124 1.34 -9.51 8.44
C LYS A 124 1.83 -10.80 9.09
N ARG A 125 2.34 -10.72 10.32
CA ARG A 125 2.73 -11.92 11.09
C ARG A 125 1.53 -12.84 11.30
N LEU A 126 0.41 -12.30 11.75
CA LEU A 126 -0.82 -13.06 11.97
C LEU A 126 -1.32 -13.72 10.67
N HIS A 127 -1.22 -13.04 9.53
CA HIS A 127 -1.53 -13.60 8.21
C HIS A 127 -0.72 -14.86 7.92
N LEU A 128 0.61 -14.76 8.07
CA LEU A 128 1.54 -15.82 7.78
C LEU A 128 1.36 -17.01 8.73
N GLU A 129 1.10 -16.74 10.02
CA GLU A 129 0.90 -17.78 11.03
C GLU A 129 -0.42 -18.53 10.84
N LEU A 130 -1.50 -17.85 10.46
CA LEU A 130 -2.83 -18.45 10.34
C LEU A 130 -3.16 -18.99 8.95
N GLY A 131 -2.43 -18.57 7.91
CA GLY A 131 -2.67 -19.00 6.52
C GLY A 131 -4.06 -18.61 5.98
N LEU A 132 -4.68 -17.57 6.55
CA LEU A 132 -6.02 -17.11 6.18
C LEU A 132 -5.98 -16.26 4.91
N THR A 133 -6.92 -16.45 3.98
CA THR A 133 -7.11 -15.50 2.88
C THR A 133 -7.63 -14.17 3.44
N MET A 134 -6.94 -13.07 3.10
CA MET A 134 -7.31 -11.72 3.52
C MET A 134 -7.50 -10.79 2.34
N LEU A 135 -8.55 -9.97 2.41
CA LEU A 135 -8.73 -8.82 1.54
C LEU A 135 -8.57 -7.55 2.38
N TYR A 136 -7.53 -6.78 2.09
CA TYR A 136 -7.19 -5.55 2.78
C TYR A 136 -7.49 -4.36 1.89
N VAL A 137 -8.30 -3.42 2.36
CA VAL A 137 -8.63 -2.17 1.67
C VAL A 137 -7.96 -1.02 2.39
N THR A 138 -7.26 -0.19 1.64
CA THR A 138 -6.57 1.00 2.16
C THR A 138 -6.39 2.04 1.07
N HIS A 139 -6.28 3.30 1.51
CA HIS A 139 -5.82 4.41 0.69
C HIS A 139 -4.34 4.72 0.90
N ASP A 140 -3.65 4.01 1.81
CA ASP A 140 -2.24 4.20 2.10
C ASP A 140 -1.37 3.25 1.27
N GLN A 141 -0.49 3.84 0.46
CA GLN A 141 0.41 3.12 -0.44
C GLN A 141 1.42 2.25 0.31
N SER A 142 1.94 2.74 1.44
CA SER A 142 2.93 2.04 2.25
C SER A 142 2.32 0.80 2.92
N GLU A 143 1.05 0.87 3.31
CA GLU A 143 0.29 -0.30 3.76
C GLU A 143 0.11 -1.31 2.62
N ALA A 144 -0.37 -0.87 1.45
CA ALA A 144 -0.61 -1.75 0.32
C ALA A 144 0.66 -2.48 -0.12
N LEU A 145 1.79 -1.77 -0.25
CA LEU A 145 3.07 -2.32 -0.68
C LEU A 145 3.68 -3.30 0.32
N ALA A 146 3.57 -3.04 1.63
CA ALA A 146 4.23 -3.86 2.65
C ALA A 146 3.41 -5.09 3.10
N MET A 147 2.07 -5.02 2.98
CA MET A 147 1.18 -6.04 3.54
C MET A 147 0.75 -7.08 2.51
N SER A 148 0.66 -6.68 1.24
CA SER A 148 -0.04 -7.45 0.22
C SER A 148 0.89 -8.43 -0.48
N ASP A 149 0.38 -9.62 -0.80
CA ASP A 149 1.06 -10.50 -1.76
C ASP A 149 0.72 -10.10 -3.20
N ARG A 150 -0.49 -9.55 -3.40
CA ARG A 150 -0.98 -8.94 -4.65
C ARG A 150 -1.79 -7.70 -4.35
N ILE A 151 -1.64 -6.67 -5.18
CA ILE A 151 -2.32 -5.38 -5.08
C ILE A 151 -3.27 -5.24 -6.26
N LEU A 152 -4.49 -4.75 -6.01
CA LEU A 152 -5.40 -4.24 -7.03
C LEU A 152 -5.47 -2.73 -6.85
N VAL A 153 -4.90 -1.98 -7.81
CA VAL A 153 -5.04 -0.53 -7.87
C VAL A 153 -6.38 -0.23 -8.54
N MET A 154 -7.21 0.55 -7.86
CA MET A 154 -8.55 0.90 -8.34
C MET A 154 -8.71 2.41 -8.38
N ASP A 155 -9.40 2.89 -9.42
CA ASP A 155 -9.83 4.27 -9.53
C ASP A 155 -11.24 4.34 -10.13
N HIS A 156 -12.09 5.19 -9.56
CA HIS A 156 -13.49 5.36 -9.96
C HIS A 156 -14.28 4.05 -10.19
N GLY A 157 -13.96 2.99 -9.45
CA GLY A 157 -14.60 1.67 -9.54
C GLY A 157 -14.04 0.75 -10.62
N LEU A 158 -13.00 1.16 -11.35
CA LEU A 158 -12.27 0.36 -12.33
C LEU A 158 -10.96 -0.15 -11.72
N VAL A 159 -10.59 -1.39 -12.03
CA VAL A 159 -9.27 -1.92 -11.71
C VAL A 159 -8.30 -1.40 -12.78
N LEU A 160 -7.35 -0.56 -12.36
CA LEU A 160 -6.32 -0.01 -13.24
C LEU A 160 -5.17 -1.00 -13.44
N GLN A 161 -4.75 -1.69 -12.37
CA GLN A 161 -3.67 -2.67 -12.42
C GLN A 161 -3.83 -3.71 -11.31
N GLU A 162 -3.43 -4.94 -11.61
CA GLU A 162 -3.29 -6.02 -10.64
C GLU A 162 -1.88 -6.62 -10.78
N GLY A 163 -1.19 -6.83 -9.67
CA GLY A 163 0.16 -7.41 -9.67
C GLY A 163 0.72 -7.57 -8.28
N THR A 164 1.95 -8.08 -8.17
CA THR A 164 2.71 -8.04 -6.92
C THR A 164 3.06 -6.58 -6.55
N PRO A 165 3.37 -6.28 -5.26
CA PRO A 165 3.85 -4.96 -4.87
C PRO A 165 5.02 -4.46 -5.72
N GLU A 166 5.96 -5.34 -6.03
CA GLU A 166 7.14 -5.01 -6.83
C GLU A 166 6.79 -4.73 -8.29
N GLU A 167 5.93 -5.53 -8.92
CA GLU A 167 5.46 -5.29 -10.30
C GLU A 167 4.70 -3.97 -10.42
N VAL A 168 3.76 -3.72 -9.52
CA VAL A 168 2.94 -2.50 -9.52
C VAL A 168 3.83 -1.28 -9.28
N TYR A 169 4.82 -1.38 -8.40
CA TYR A 169 5.78 -0.32 -8.14
C TYR A 169 6.77 -0.10 -9.29
N ARG A 170 7.45 -1.14 -9.78
CA ARG A 170 8.51 -1.00 -10.80
C ARG A 170 7.98 -0.82 -12.21
N SER A 171 6.79 -1.33 -12.49
CA SER A 171 6.16 -1.30 -13.82
C SER A 171 4.68 -0.92 -13.72
N PRO A 172 4.35 0.30 -13.25
CA PRO A 172 3.00 0.84 -13.31
C PRO A 172 2.43 0.79 -14.73
N ALA A 173 1.20 0.32 -14.87
CA ALA A 173 0.53 0.13 -16.16
C ALA A 173 0.09 1.44 -16.83
N SER A 174 -0.01 2.52 -16.06
CA SER A 174 -0.38 3.85 -16.53
C SER A 174 0.23 4.94 -15.66
N LEU A 175 0.24 6.16 -16.16
CA LEU A 175 0.65 7.36 -15.44
C LEU A 175 -0.22 7.59 -14.21
N THR A 176 -1.51 7.26 -14.28
CA THR A 176 -2.43 7.33 -13.14
C THR A 176 -1.99 6.37 -12.03
N VAL A 177 -1.61 5.14 -12.37
CA VAL A 177 -1.07 4.20 -11.37
C VAL A 177 0.28 4.68 -10.83
N ALA A 178 1.17 5.20 -11.68
CA ALA A 178 2.44 5.76 -11.25
C ALA A 178 2.27 6.93 -10.25
N ARG A 179 1.34 7.86 -10.55
CA ARG A 179 0.95 8.96 -9.64
C ARG A 179 0.39 8.44 -8.34
N PHE A 180 -0.50 7.44 -8.40
CA PHE A 180 -1.09 6.82 -7.22
C PHE A 180 -0.03 6.15 -6.33
N LEU A 181 1.08 5.67 -6.90
CA LEU A 181 2.20 5.07 -6.15
C LEU A 181 3.30 6.09 -5.76
N GLY A 182 2.96 7.38 -5.78
CA GLY A 182 3.82 8.44 -5.25
C GLY A 182 4.90 8.93 -6.21
N VAL A 183 4.83 8.63 -7.52
CA VAL A 183 5.74 9.25 -8.49
C VAL A 183 5.38 10.72 -8.65
N LYS A 184 6.25 11.60 -8.13
CA LYS A 184 6.04 13.06 -8.12
C LYS A 184 6.62 13.77 -9.34
N ASN A 185 7.75 13.29 -9.87
CA ASN A 185 8.41 13.94 -10.99
C ASN A 185 7.82 13.43 -12.29
N ILE A 186 7.00 14.27 -12.93
CA ILE A 186 6.42 13.97 -14.23
C ILE A 186 6.74 15.13 -15.15
N VAL A 187 7.61 14.86 -16.12
CA VAL A 187 8.16 15.87 -17.03
C VAL A 187 7.80 15.51 -18.47
N ALA A 188 7.66 16.52 -19.31
CA ALA A 188 7.49 16.29 -20.73
C ALA A 188 8.78 15.72 -21.32
N GLY A 189 8.65 14.76 -22.22
CA GLY A 189 9.76 14.22 -22.97
C GLY A 189 9.33 13.72 -24.35
N ARG A 190 10.29 13.18 -25.09
CA ARG A 190 10.08 12.63 -26.43
C ARG A 190 10.85 11.34 -26.62
N VAL A 191 10.24 10.33 -27.21
CA VAL A 191 10.92 9.06 -27.52
C VAL A 191 12.00 9.31 -28.57
N SER A 192 13.23 8.91 -28.28
CA SER A 192 14.35 9.00 -29.23
C SER A 192 14.53 7.69 -30.02
N GLY A 193 14.19 6.55 -29.40
CA GLY A 193 14.41 5.19 -29.92
C GLY A 193 15.18 4.34 -28.93
N ASP A 194 15.27 3.02 -29.14
CA ASP A 194 16.10 2.09 -28.35
C ASP A 194 15.95 2.21 -26.82
N SER A 195 14.72 2.38 -26.32
CA SER A 195 14.43 2.61 -24.89
C SER A 195 15.08 3.87 -24.31
N MET A 196 15.25 4.91 -25.13
CA MET A 196 15.74 6.23 -24.73
C MET A 196 14.67 7.31 -24.94
N VAL A 197 14.64 8.28 -24.04
CA VAL A 197 13.78 9.47 -24.11
C VAL A 197 14.58 10.75 -23.91
N GLU A 198 14.26 11.79 -24.67
CA GLU A 198 14.75 13.14 -24.47
C GLU A 198 13.87 13.83 -23.41
N ALA A 199 14.44 14.12 -22.24
CA ALA A 199 13.77 14.79 -21.14
C ALA A 199 14.79 15.52 -20.25
N LEU A 200 14.34 16.56 -19.53
CA LEU A 200 15.22 17.38 -18.66
C LEU A 200 16.45 17.95 -19.40
N GLY A 201 16.33 18.19 -20.70
CA GLY A 201 17.43 18.70 -21.54
C GLY A 201 18.50 17.67 -21.91
N GLY A 202 18.29 16.38 -21.63
CA GLY A 202 19.24 15.30 -21.94
C GLY A 202 18.56 14.04 -22.46
N LEU A 203 19.38 13.05 -22.84
CA LEU A 203 18.93 11.74 -23.30
C LEU A 203 19.02 10.74 -22.14
N LEU A 204 17.88 10.15 -21.76
CA LEU A 204 17.73 9.26 -20.61
C LEU A 204 17.29 7.86 -21.08
N PRO A 205 17.91 6.77 -20.60
CA PRO A 205 17.30 5.46 -20.68
C PRO A 205 16.00 5.46 -19.89
N ALA A 206 14.96 4.85 -20.45
CA ALA A 206 13.65 4.76 -19.83
C ALA A 206 12.98 3.43 -20.19
N THR A 207 12.24 2.88 -19.23
CA THR A 207 11.29 1.82 -19.53
C THR A 207 10.07 2.44 -20.20
N LEU A 208 9.76 2.04 -21.43
CA LEU A 208 8.52 2.47 -22.09
C LEU A 208 7.36 1.64 -21.56
N ALA A 209 6.31 2.28 -21.05
CA ALA A 209 5.13 1.60 -20.53
C ALA A 209 4.43 0.75 -21.62
N GLU A 210 4.51 1.21 -22.87
CA GLU A 210 4.10 0.49 -24.06
C GLU A 210 5.04 0.79 -25.25
N PRO A 211 5.05 -0.05 -26.30
CA PRO A 211 5.83 0.24 -27.50
C PRO A 211 5.42 1.57 -28.15
N MET A 212 6.36 2.51 -28.26
CA MET A 212 6.13 3.84 -28.84
C MET A 212 7.15 4.15 -29.94
N ALA A 213 6.71 4.84 -30.99
CA ALA A 213 7.58 5.20 -32.11
C ALA A 213 8.52 6.36 -31.73
N PRO A 214 9.75 6.43 -32.29
CA PRO A 214 10.60 7.60 -32.19
C PRO A 214 9.87 8.88 -32.62
N GLY A 215 10.11 9.97 -31.90
CA GLY A 215 9.45 11.27 -32.07
C GLY A 215 8.11 11.42 -31.33
N THR A 216 7.61 10.37 -30.70
CA THR A 216 6.37 10.42 -29.91
C THR A 216 6.57 11.25 -28.64
N ASP A 217 5.69 12.21 -28.38
CA ASP A 217 5.68 12.96 -27.12
C ASP A 217 5.17 12.06 -25.97
N VAL A 218 5.85 12.13 -24.83
CA VAL A 218 5.61 11.26 -23.67
C VAL A 218 5.64 12.05 -22.36
N ALA A 219 4.96 11.51 -21.35
CA ALA A 219 5.16 11.90 -19.96
C ALA A 219 6.22 10.99 -19.34
N VAL A 220 7.35 11.56 -18.92
CA VAL A 220 8.46 10.85 -18.28
C VAL A 220 8.30 10.96 -16.78
N ALA A 221 8.01 9.83 -16.14
CA ALA A 221 7.87 9.71 -14.71
C ALA A 221 9.21 9.25 -14.11
N ILE A 222 9.74 10.01 -13.14
CA ILE A 222 11.03 9.72 -12.50
C ILE A 222 10.82 9.61 -10.99
N ARG A 223 11.23 8.49 -10.39
CA ARG A 223 11.10 8.33 -8.94
C ARG A 223 12.03 9.28 -8.18
N PRO A 224 11.60 9.90 -7.07
CA PRO A 224 12.46 10.80 -6.29
C PRO A 224 13.75 10.15 -5.80
N ASP A 225 13.71 8.88 -5.40
CA ASP A 225 14.85 8.07 -4.98
C ASP A 225 15.71 7.55 -6.15
N GLY A 226 15.28 7.78 -7.39
CA GLY A 226 16.05 7.51 -8.61
C GLY A 226 17.12 8.54 -8.92
N PHE A 227 17.15 9.67 -8.21
CA PHE A 227 18.20 10.67 -8.32
C PHE A 227 19.32 10.40 -7.33
N THR A 228 20.53 10.17 -7.84
CA THR A 228 21.72 9.94 -7.01
C THR A 228 22.76 11.03 -7.23
N SER A 229 23.59 11.31 -6.22
CA SER A 229 24.77 12.14 -6.43
C SER A 229 25.61 11.55 -7.56
N THR A 230 26.10 12.40 -8.46
CA THR A 230 26.95 11.95 -9.55
C THR A 230 28.31 11.53 -9.00
N GLU A 231 28.73 10.30 -9.32
CA GLU A 231 30.08 9.82 -9.03
C GLU A 231 31.05 10.29 -10.14
N GLU A 232 32.26 10.68 -9.77
CA GLU A 232 33.29 11.05 -10.74
C GLU A 232 33.57 9.89 -11.71
N GLY A 233 33.47 10.16 -13.02
CA GLY A 233 33.67 9.14 -14.07
C GLY A 233 32.45 8.27 -14.37
N SER A 234 31.29 8.56 -13.77
CA SER A 234 30.02 7.92 -14.12
C SER A 234 29.65 8.18 -15.59
N SER A 235 29.18 7.14 -16.28
CA SER A 235 28.57 7.24 -17.62
C SER A 235 27.04 7.35 -17.56
N ARG A 236 26.46 7.41 -16.36
CA ARG A 236 25.01 7.58 -16.20
C ARG A 236 24.60 8.97 -16.69
N PRO A 237 23.42 9.10 -17.30
CA PRO A 237 22.88 10.41 -17.63
C PRO A 237 22.76 11.25 -16.35
N SER A 238 23.20 12.49 -16.43
CA SER A 238 23.11 13.45 -15.35
C SER A 238 22.25 14.65 -15.73
N VAL A 239 21.64 15.25 -14.72
CA VAL A 239 20.94 16.53 -14.82
C VAL A 239 21.54 17.50 -13.80
N ALA A 240 21.91 18.69 -14.27
CA ALA A 240 22.33 19.79 -13.41
C ALA A 240 21.13 20.65 -13.03
N GLY A 241 21.10 21.12 -11.79
CA GLY A 241 20.04 22.02 -11.33
C GLY A 241 20.40 22.78 -10.06
N GLU A 242 19.63 23.83 -9.77
CA GLU A 242 19.78 24.65 -8.57
C GLU A 242 18.85 24.14 -7.47
N ILE A 243 19.38 23.89 -6.28
CA ILE A 243 18.56 23.50 -5.13
C ILE A 243 17.73 24.71 -4.68
N ARG A 244 16.41 24.60 -4.74
CA ARG A 244 15.49 25.62 -4.21
C ARG A 244 15.13 25.37 -2.76
N LEU A 245 15.05 24.11 -2.37
CA LEU A 245 14.68 23.68 -1.02
C LEU A 245 15.38 22.37 -0.66
N ALA A 246 15.81 22.25 0.59
CA ALA A 246 16.37 21.03 1.15
C ALA A 246 15.75 20.79 2.53
N GLN A 247 15.06 19.66 2.71
CA GLN A 247 14.36 19.30 3.94
C GLN A 247 14.87 17.97 4.46
N PHE A 248 15.10 17.89 5.78
CA PHE A 248 15.42 16.63 6.43
C PHE A 248 14.13 15.94 6.88
N LEU A 249 13.89 14.73 6.39
CA LEU A 249 12.71 13.91 6.68
C LEU A 249 12.99 12.83 7.76
N GLY A 250 14.09 12.97 8.51
CA GLY A 250 14.50 12.03 9.56
C GLY A 250 15.41 10.90 9.08
N GLY A 251 15.04 10.19 8.01
CA GLY A 251 15.84 9.10 7.41
C GLY A 251 16.49 9.43 6.07
N ALA A 252 16.05 10.52 5.44
CA ALA A 252 16.52 10.99 4.15
C ALA A 252 16.35 12.51 4.05
N TYR A 253 16.95 13.11 3.03
CA TYR A 253 16.70 14.47 2.63
C TYR A 253 15.82 14.48 1.37
N GLU A 254 14.84 15.35 1.34
CA GLU A 254 14.09 15.69 0.13
C GLU A 254 14.58 17.06 -0.37
N HIS A 255 14.95 17.12 -1.65
CA HIS A 255 15.44 18.33 -2.30
C HIS A 255 14.51 18.68 -3.46
N GLU A 256 14.06 19.94 -3.51
CA GLU A 256 13.43 20.51 -4.70
C GLU A 256 14.49 21.20 -5.53
N ILE A 257 14.64 20.79 -6.78
CA ILE A 257 15.74 21.17 -7.67
C ILE A 257 15.15 21.71 -8.96
N ASP A 258 15.57 22.92 -9.31
CA ASP A 258 15.25 23.56 -10.58
C ASP A 258 16.23 23.10 -11.66
N ALA A 259 15.80 22.15 -12.48
CA ALA A 259 16.55 21.61 -13.60
C ALA A 259 16.13 22.35 -14.89
N GLY A 260 16.77 23.50 -15.14
CA GLY A 260 16.54 24.28 -16.36
C GLY A 260 15.11 24.80 -16.54
N GLY A 261 14.44 25.18 -15.45
CA GLY A 261 13.06 25.66 -15.43
C GLY A 261 12.02 24.58 -15.10
N THR A 262 12.44 23.32 -14.97
CA THR A 262 11.58 22.21 -14.54
C THR A 262 11.90 21.84 -13.09
N MET A 263 10.90 21.89 -12.21
CA MET A 263 11.07 21.48 -10.82
C MET A 263 11.04 19.96 -10.69
N VAL A 264 12.06 19.39 -10.08
CA VAL A 264 12.13 17.96 -9.72
C VAL A 264 12.42 17.79 -8.24
N ILE A 265 11.95 16.68 -7.68
CA ILE A 265 12.11 16.27 -6.30
C ILE A 265 13.07 15.09 -6.29
N ALA A 266 14.20 15.25 -5.62
CA ALA A 266 15.19 14.19 -5.38
C ALA A 266 15.19 13.79 -3.90
N GLN A 267 15.23 12.50 -3.62
CA GLN A 267 15.37 11.95 -2.28
C GLN A 267 16.70 11.22 -2.14
N SER A 268 17.47 11.58 -1.12
CA SER A 268 18.81 11.05 -0.91
C SER A 268 19.10 10.81 0.58
N PRO A 269 19.89 9.79 0.96
CA PRO A 269 20.26 9.55 2.36
C PRO A 269 21.08 10.70 2.96
N GLN A 270 21.85 11.39 2.12
CA GLN A 270 22.73 12.49 2.51
C GLN A 270 22.21 13.81 1.93
N ARG A 271 22.58 14.92 2.58
CA ARG A 271 22.29 16.25 2.07
C ARG A 271 23.16 16.52 0.85
N LEU A 272 22.53 16.87 -0.27
CA LEU A 272 23.22 17.14 -1.54
C LEU A 272 23.77 18.57 -1.58
N GLY A 273 23.12 19.50 -0.87
CA GLY A 273 23.53 20.89 -0.77
C GLY A 273 22.51 21.76 -0.02
N GLY A 274 22.75 23.07 -0.03
CA GLY A 274 21.85 24.11 0.47
C GLY A 274 21.08 24.82 -0.64
N ARG A 275 20.13 25.66 -0.25
CA ARG A 275 19.39 26.50 -1.20
C ARG A 275 20.37 27.43 -1.94
N GLY A 276 20.28 27.46 -3.27
CA GLY A 276 21.14 28.25 -4.15
C GLY A 276 22.37 27.49 -4.66
N ASP A 277 22.70 26.34 -4.07
CA ASP A 277 23.79 25.51 -4.57
C ASP A 277 23.37 24.80 -5.85
N THR A 278 24.33 24.64 -6.77
CA THR A 278 24.15 23.82 -7.97
C THR A 278 24.57 22.39 -7.67
N VAL A 279 23.76 21.43 -8.08
CA VAL A 279 24.03 20.00 -7.95
C VAL A 279 23.88 19.31 -9.30
N GLU A 280 24.70 18.30 -9.55
CA GLU A 280 24.58 17.41 -10.68
C GLU A 280 24.16 16.02 -10.20
N LEU A 281 23.02 15.54 -10.70
CA LEU A 281 22.40 14.29 -10.28
C LEU A 281 22.37 13.28 -11.40
N SER A 282 22.94 12.10 -11.15
CA SER A 282 22.76 10.95 -12.00
C SER A 282 21.36 10.38 -11.82
N ILE A 283 20.75 9.92 -12.91
CA ILE A 283 19.42 9.33 -12.90
C ILE A 283 19.56 7.82 -13.08
N ASP A 284 18.97 7.05 -12.18
CA ASP A 284 18.87 5.59 -12.31
C ASP A 284 17.90 5.22 -13.44
N PRO A 285 18.35 4.53 -14.50
CA PRO A 285 17.50 4.03 -15.59
C PRO A 285 16.26 3.26 -15.12
N GLU A 286 16.36 2.48 -14.04
CA GLU A 286 15.24 1.68 -13.53
C GLU A 286 14.16 2.55 -12.85
N ALA A 287 14.50 3.79 -12.50
CA ALA A 287 13.58 4.75 -11.91
C ALA A 287 12.86 5.63 -12.94
N VAL A 288 13.15 5.46 -14.24
CA VAL A 288 12.58 6.26 -15.33
C VAL A 288 11.60 5.43 -16.15
N ILE A 289 10.36 5.89 -16.20
CA ILE A 289 9.29 5.26 -16.98
C ILE A 289 8.63 6.30 -17.88
N ALA A 290 8.43 5.97 -19.15
CA ALA A 290 7.78 6.84 -20.11
C ALA A 290 6.38 6.34 -20.47
N PHE A 291 5.40 7.23 -20.39
CA PHE A 291 4.00 6.99 -20.72
C PHE A 291 3.57 7.83 -21.92
N PRO A 292 2.61 7.38 -22.74
CA PRO A 292 2.06 8.18 -23.83
C PRO A 292 1.55 9.55 -23.33
N ALA A 293 1.87 10.62 -24.05
CA ALA A 293 1.34 11.94 -23.74
C ALA A 293 -0.18 11.96 -24.05
N GLY A 294 -1.01 11.81 -23.01
CA GLY A 294 -2.45 11.89 -23.17
C GLY A 294 -3.29 11.01 -22.26
N GLU A 295 -2.69 10.20 -21.37
CA GLU A 295 -3.50 9.52 -20.35
C GLU A 295 -4.16 10.55 -19.44
N PRO A 296 -5.49 10.68 -19.46
CA PRO A 296 -6.17 11.51 -18.51
C PRO A 296 -6.07 10.84 -17.14
N ALA A 297 -5.80 11.64 -16.10
CA ALA A 297 -6.27 11.31 -14.77
C ALA A 297 -7.80 11.21 -14.88
N SER A 298 -8.33 10.00 -15.05
CA SER A 298 -9.77 9.75 -15.21
C SER A 298 -10.27 8.93 -14.05
#